data_AF-A0A960GXR1-F1
#
_entry.id   AF-A0A960GXR1-F1
#
_cell.length_a   1.000
_cell.length_b   1.000
_cell.length_c   1.000
_cell.angle_alpha   90.00
_cell.angle_beta   90.00
_cell.angle_gamma   90.00
#
_symmetry.space_group_name_H-M   'P 1'
#
loop_
_entity.id
_entity.type
_entity.pdbx_description
1 polymer ?
#
loop_
_entity_poly.entity_id
_entity_poly.type
_entity_poly.pdbx_seq_one_letter_code
_entity_poly.pdbx_strand_id
1 'polypeptide(L)'
;YRRLHVIVGDSNMCEATTMLKVGTASLVLEMIEAGVAFRDFSLDNPIRAIREVSHDLTGRRPVRLAGGRQASALDIQREYYARAVEYLQTREPNSQIEQVVDLWGRQLDAVESQDFAKVDTEIDWVIKRKLFQRYQDRYSMELSDPKISQLDLAYHDIKRGRGVFDLLQRKGLATRVTTDEEIEAAVDTPPQTTRAKLRGEFISAAQEAGRDFTVDWVHLKLNDQAQRTVLCKDPFRSVDERVKRLIASM
;
A
#
# COMPACT_ATOMS: atom_id res chain seq x y z
N TYR A 1 -11.66 -19.26 0.87
CA TYR A 1 -11.15 -17.87 0.85
C TYR A 1 -12.12 -16.95 0.11
N ARG A 2 -12.22 -15.69 0.52
CA ARG A 2 -12.87 -14.61 -0.24
C ARG A 2 -11.79 -13.59 -0.63
N ARG A 3 -12.04 -12.82 -1.69
CA ARG A 3 -11.17 -11.70 -2.09
C ARG A 3 -11.87 -10.38 -1.77
N LEU A 4 -11.37 -9.67 -0.77
CA LEU A 4 -11.78 -8.29 -0.51
C LEU A 4 -11.10 -7.38 -1.53
N HIS A 5 -11.88 -6.58 -2.26
CA HIS A 5 -11.36 -5.62 -3.24
C HIS A 5 -11.65 -4.20 -2.77
N VAL A 6 -10.60 -3.40 -2.61
CA VAL A 6 -10.65 -2.05 -2.04
C VAL A 6 -10.07 -1.08 -3.06
N ILE A 7 -10.82 0.00 -3.35
CA ILE A 7 -10.49 0.96 -4.42
C ILE A 7 -10.29 2.40 -3.92
N VAL A 8 -10.37 2.62 -2.61
CA VAL A 8 -10.38 3.96 -2.00
C VAL A 8 -8.99 4.58 -1.83
N GLY A 9 -7.92 3.79 -2.02
CA GLY A 9 -6.56 4.23 -1.77
C GLY A 9 -5.91 4.90 -2.97
N ASP A 10 -5.15 5.96 -2.71
CA ASP A 10 -4.28 6.59 -3.72
C ASP A 10 -3.12 5.68 -4.12
N SER A 11 -2.54 5.97 -5.28
CA SER A 11 -1.23 5.44 -5.68
C SER A 11 -0.14 6.19 -4.94
N ASN A 12 0.76 5.45 -4.29
CA ASN A 12 1.81 6.01 -3.44
C ASN A 12 3.17 5.90 -4.12
N MET A 13 4.01 6.93 -3.96
CA MET A 13 5.40 6.91 -4.41
C MET A 13 6.32 6.47 -3.27
N CYS A 14 6.06 6.95 -2.05
CA CYS A 14 6.84 6.60 -0.88
C CYS A 14 6.57 5.17 -0.39
N GLU A 15 7.66 4.41 -0.22
CA GLU A 15 7.63 3.03 0.29
C GLU A 15 7.01 2.97 1.69
N ALA A 16 7.36 3.92 2.58
CA ALA A 16 6.80 4.02 3.93
C ALA A 16 5.29 4.33 3.93
N THR A 17 4.82 5.18 3.01
CA THR A 17 3.37 5.42 2.86
C THR A 17 2.64 4.16 2.39
N THR A 18 3.23 3.41 1.45
CA THR A 18 2.67 2.13 0.98
C THR A 18 2.62 1.10 2.12
N MET A 19 3.70 0.99 2.90
CA MET A 19 3.79 0.13 4.08
C MET A 19 2.70 0.49 5.10
N LEU A 20 2.53 1.77 5.44
CA LEU A 20 1.49 2.22 6.35
C LEU A 20 0.10 1.87 5.82
N LYS A 21 -0.20 2.18 4.55
CA LYS A 21 -1.51 1.94 3.93
C LYS A 21 -1.90 0.46 3.96
N VAL A 22 -0.99 -0.42 3.53
CA VAL A 22 -1.26 -1.86 3.46
C VAL A 22 -1.22 -2.51 4.84
N GLY A 23 -0.22 -2.14 5.65
CA GLY A 23 -0.01 -2.70 6.98
C GLY A 23 -1.15 -2.39 7.94
N THR A 24 -1.62 -1.14 7.99
CA THR A 24 -2.75 -0.76 8.86
C THR A 24 -4.03 -1.47 8.44
N ALA A 25 -4.33 -1.55 7.14
CA ALA A 25 -5.49 -2.28 6.64
C ALA A 25 -5.39 -3.78 6.97
N SER A 26 -4.22 -4.39 6.79
CA SER A 26 -3.97 -5.80 7.14
C SER A 26 -4.19 -6.04 8.64
N LEU A 27 -3.68 -5.15 9.49
CA LEU A 27 -3.80 -5.28 10.95
C LEU A 27 -5.25 -5.11 11.42
N VAL A 28 -6.01 -4.21 10.81
CA VAL A 28 -7.45 -4.07 11.09
C VAL A 28 -8.22 -5.33 10.69
N LEU A 29 -7.90 -5.93 9.54
CA LEU A 29 -8.51 -7.19 9.12
C LEU A 29 -8.15 -8.34 10.08
N GLU A 30 -6.88 -8.42 10.49
CA GLU A 30 -6.41 -9.41 11.47
C GLU A 30 -7.16 -9.27 12.80
N MET A 31 -7.32 -8.04 13.31
CA MET A 31 -8.11 -7.77 14.52
C MET A 31 -9.59 -8.16 14.37
N ILE A 32 -10.20 -7.90 13.22
CA ILE A 32 -11.60 -8.31 12.94
C ILE A 32 -11.71 -9.84 12.94
N GLU A 33 -10.78 -10.55 12.32
CA GLU A 33 -10.75 -12.01 12.29
C GLU A 33 -10.52 -12.62 13.67
N ALA A 34 -9.74 -11.95 14.52
CA ALA A 34 -9.51 -12.31 15.92
C ALA A 34 -10.69 -11.96 16.85
N GLY A 35 -11.74 -11.30 16.36
CA GLY A 35 -12.92 -10.93 17.14
C GLY A 35 -12.73 -9.73 18.06
N VAL A 36 -11.74 -8.87 17.80
CA VAL A 36 -11.55 -7.61 18.53
C VAL A 36 -12.77 -6.72 18.34
N ALA A 37 -13.33 -6.23 19.45
CA ALA A 37 -14.48 -5.34 19.42
C ALA A 37 -14.06 -3.92 19.06
N PHE A 38 -14.69 -3.36 18.03
CA PHE A 38 -14.52 -1.95 17.64
C PHE A 38 -15.73 -1.13 18.03
N ARG A 39 -15.48 0.15 18.37
CA ARG A 39 -16.55 1.13 18.45
C ARG A 39 -17.19 1.30 17.07
N ASP A 40 -18.52 1.33 17.04
CA ASP A 40 -19.25 1.56 15.78
C ASP A 40 -19.13 3.03 15.34
N PHE A 41 -18.39 3.22 14.24
CA PHE A 41 -18.22 4.47 13.51
C PHE A 41 -18.86 4.43 12.11
N SER A 42 -19.91 3.62 11.93
CA SER A 42 -20.68 3.63 10.69
C SER A 42 -21.04 5.06 10.31
N LEU A 43 -20.63 5.50 9.13
CA LEU A 43 -20.83 6.86 8.65
C LEU A 43 -22.27 7.00 8.12
N ASP A 44 -22.91 8.13 8.41
CA ASP A 44 -24.27 8.45 7.90
C ASP A 44 -24.27 8.53 6.36
N ASN A 45 -23.25 9.19 5.80
CA ASN A 45 -23.01 9.24 4.36
C ASN A 45 -21.51 9.15 4.05
N PRO A 46 -20.99 7.94 3.76
CA PRO A 46 -19.57 7.72 3.48
C PRO A 46 -19.02 8.55 2.30
N ILE A 47 -19.82 8.77 1.26
CA ILE A 47 -19.42 9.51 0.04
C ILE A 47 -19.27 11.00 0.32
N ARG A 48 -20.09 11.55 1.21
CA ARG A 48 -19.92 12.93 1.67
C ARG A 48 -18.73 13.06 2.60
N ALA A 49 -18.64 12.17 3.59
CA ALA A 49 -17.59 12.18 4.61
C ALA A 49 -16.19 12.12 3.99
N ILE A 50 -15.95 11.25 3.00
CA ILE A 50 -14.63 11.15 2.35
C ILE A 50 -14.15 12.47 1.73
N ARG A 51 -15.06 13.25 1.13
CA ARG A 51 -14.74 14.57 0.57
C ARG A 51 -14.46 15.59 1.66
N GLU A 52 -15.27 15.60 2.72
CA GLU A 52 -15.10 16.52 3.85
C GLU A 52 -13.77 16.26 4.57
N VAL A 53 -13.40 15.00 4.76
CA VAL A 53 -12.11 14.59 5.36
C VAL A 53 -10.94 14.95 4.46
N SER A 54 -11.04 14.72 3.14
CA SER A 54 -9.96 15.02 2.20
C SER A 54 -9.56 16.52 2.16
N HIS A 55 -10.47 17.43 2.47
CA HIS A 55 -10.20 18.88 2.48
C HIS A 55 -9.76 19.41 3.85
N ASP A 56 -9.85 18.61 4.91
CA ASP A 56 -9.49 19.01 6.27
C ASP A 56 -8.16 18.40 6.70
N LEU A 57 -7.07 19.16 6.55
CA LEU A 57 -5.73 18.75 6.98
C LEU A 57 -5.57 18.64 8.50
N THR A 58 -6.52 19.17 9.28
CA THR A 58 -6.51 19.02 10.74
C THR A 58 -7.06 17.67 11.18
N GLY A 59 -7.89 17.05 10.34
CA GLY A 59 -8.63 15.83 10.66
C GLY A 59 -9.64 16.00 11.80
N ARG A 60 -9.88 17.22 12.29
CA ARG A 60 -10.71 17.53 13.47
C ARG A 60 -12.16 17.87 13.10
N ARG A 61 -12.47 18.14 11.83
CA ARG A 61 -13.82 18.45 11.38
C ARG A 61 -14.72 17.22 11.65
N PRO A 62 -15.80 17.38 12.44
CA PRO A 62 -16.70 16.27 12.71
C PRO A 62 -17.47 15.85 11.45
N VAL A 63 -17.58 14.55 11.23
CA VAL A 63 -18.49 13.93 10.26
C VAL A 63 -19.63 13.23 10.98
N ARG A 64 -20.79 13.14 10.31
CA ARG A 64 -21.98 12.49 10.87
C ARG A 64 -21.86 10.97 10.82
N LEU A 65 -22.15 10.34 11.95
CA LEU A 65 -22.27 8.89 12.08
C LEU A 65 -23.73 8.46 12.00
N ALA A 66 -23.95 7.19 11.68
CA ALA A 66 -25.25 6.56 11.80
C ALA A 66 -25.78 6.70 13.24
N GLY A 67 -27.06 7.04 13.37
CA GLY A 67 -27.68 7.32 14.67
C GLY A 67 -27.44 8.73 15.23
N GLY A 68 -26.92 9.66 14.41
CA GLY A 68 -26.87 11.10 14.74
C GLY A 68 -25.69 11.55 15.60
N ARG A 69 -24.83 10.62 16.03
CA ARG A 69 -23.54 10.94 16.65
C ARG A 69 -22.59 11.61 15.65
N GLN A 70 -21.53 12.23 16.15
CA GLN A 70 -20.47 12.80 15.33
C GLN A 70 -19.10 12.35 15.85
N ALA A 71 -18.15 12.21 14.94
CA ALA A 71 -16.74 11.98 15.26
C ALA A 71 -15.89 12.62 14.15
N SER A 72 -14.69 13.09 14.48
CA SER A 72 -13.73 13.55 13.49
C SER A 72 -12.97 12.38 12.86
N ALA A 73 -12.30 12.60 11.72
CA ALA A 73 -11.44 11.57 11.13
C ALA A 73 -10.30 11.15 12.07
N LEU A 74 -9.77 12.13 12.82
CA LEU A 74 -8.74 11.89 13.82
C LEU A 74 -9.27 11.01 14.96
N ASP A 75 -10.48 11.27 15.47
CA ASP A 75 -11.09 10.44 16.54
C ASP A 75 -11.24 8.98 16.09
N ILE A 76 -11.72 8.78 14.87
CA ILE A 76 -11.89 7.44 14.29
C ILE A 76 -10.54 6.75 14.20
N GLN A 77 -9.54 7.39 13.59
CA GLN A 77 -8.20 6.80 13.45
C GLN A 77 -7.52 6.52 14.79
N ARG A 78 -7.67 7.40 15.78
CA ARG A 78 -7.13 7.21 17.13
C ARG A 78 -7.72 5.99 17.83
N GLU A 79 -9.02 5.73 17.67
CA GLU A 79 -9.63 4.50 18.20
C GLU A 79 -9.02 3.26 17.54
N TYR A 80 -8.95 3.21 16.20
CA TYR A 80 -8.37 2.05 15.49
C TYR A 80 -6.89 1.84 15.85
N TYR A 81 -6.13 2.92 15.97
CA TYR A 81 -4.74 2.88 16.42
C TYR A 81 -4.61 2.36 17.85
N ALA A 82 -5.45 2.82 18.79
CA ALA A 82 -5.43 2.34 20.17
C ALA A 82 -5.71 0.83 20.25
N ARG A 83 -6.67 0.33 19.46
CA ARG A 83 -6.95 -1.12 19.35
C ARG A 83 -5.77 -1.89 18.77
N ALA A 84 -5.11 -1.34 17.75
CA ALA A 84 -3.91 -1.94 17.17
C ALA A 84 -2.79 -2.05 18.21
N VAL A 85 -2.51 -0.99 18.97
CA VAL A 85 -1.50 -0.99 20.03
C VAL A 85 -1.79 -2.04 21.10
N GLU A 86 -3.04 -2.13 21.55
CA GLU A 86 -3.47 -3.15 22.52
C GLU A 86 -3.32 -4.56 21.94
N TYR A 87 -3.77 -4.77 20.70
CA TYR A 87 -3.69 -6.06 20.02
C TYR A 87 -2.24 -6.55 19.88
N LEU A 88 -1.29 -5.65 19.57
CA LEU A 88 0.13 -5.97 19.46
C LEU A 88 0.73 -6.54 20.75
N GLN A 89 0.17 -6.24 21.93
CA GLN A 89 0.67 -6.76 23.21
C GLN A 89 0.43 -8.27 23.38
N THR A 90 -0.54 -8.82 22.66
CA THR A 90 -0.93 -10.25 22.76
C THR A 90 -0.50 -11.06 21.53
N ARG A 91 0.03 -10.40 20.50
CA ARG A 91 0.50 -10.99 19.25
C ARG A 91 1.97 -11.38 19.35
N GLU A 92 2.39 -12.35 18.53
CA GLU A 92 3.81 -12.60 18.32
C GLU A 92 4.52 -11.35 17.74
N PRO A 93 5.70 -10.99 18.27
CA PRO A 93 6.49 -9.86 17.78
C PRO A 93 6.76 -9.95 16.28
N ASN A 94 6.63 -8.82 15.59
CA ASN A 94 6.90 -8.71 14.16
C ASN A 94 7.35 -7.30 13.86
N SER A 95 8.63 -7.16 13.49
CA SER A 95 9.27 -5.87 13.28
C SER A 95 8.59 -5.00 12.22
N GLN A 96 8.03 -5.60 11.16
CA GLN A 96 7.33 -4.85 10.11
C GLN A 96 6.01 -4.28 10.62
N ILE A 97 5.25 -5.06 11.41
CA ILE A 97 4.00 -4.58 12.02
C ILE A 97 4.28 -3.52 13.09
N GLU A 98 5.36 -3.69 13.87
CA GLU A 98 5.81 -2.68 14.83
C GLU A 98 6.16 -1.35 14.13
N GLN A 99 6.86 -1.39 13.00
CA GLN A 99 7.15 -0.21 12.17
C GLN A 99 5.88 0.46 11.62
N VAL A 100 4.89 -0.34 11.20
CA VAL A 100 3.59 0.17 10.74
C VAL A 100 2.88 0.92 11.86
N VAL A 101 2.81 0.34 13.06
CA VAL A 101 2.12 0.95 14.20
C VAL A 101 2.86 2.18 14.69
N ASP A 102 4.19 2.16 14.75
CA ASP A 102 5.00 3.36 15.06
C ASP A 102 4.71 4.53 14.10
N LEU A 103 4.78 4.28 12.79
CA LEU A 103 4.51 5.32 11.79
C LEU A 103 3.05 5.79 11.83
N TRP A 104 2.11 4.88 12.12
CA TRP A 104 0.70 5.25 12.30
C TRP A 104 0.54 6.23 13.45
N GLY A 105 1.12 5.93 14.62
CA GLY A 105 1.08 6.81 15.80
C GLY A 105 1.68 8.17 15.52
N ARG A 106 2.90 8.22 14.98
CA ARG A 106 3.59 9.47 14.62
C ARG A 106 2.82 10.32 13.63
N GLN A 107 2.19 9.69 12.63
CA GLN A 107 1.37 10.40 11.65
C GLN A 107 0.11 11.01 12.30
N LEU A 108 -0.53 10.31 13.23
CA LEU A 108 -1.69 10.86 13.96
C LEU A 108 -1.27 12.00 14.88
N ASP A 109 -0.13 11.90 15.57
CA ASP A 109 0.43 12.97 16.38
C ASP A 109 0.77 14.21 15.54
N ALA A 110 1.32 14.01 14.34
CA ALA A 110 1.64 15.08 13.40
C ALA A 110 0.37 15.79 12.90
N VAL A 111 -0.66 15.04 12.52
CA VAL A 111 -1.97 15.61 12.15
C VAL A 111 -2.59 16.36 13.33
N GLU A 112 -2.51 15.82 14.54
CA GLU A 112 -3.12 16.44 15.71
C GLU A 112 -2.46 17.77 16.11
N SER A 113 -1.12 17.78 16.13
CA SER A 113 -0.28 18.93 16.50
C SER A 113 -0.10 19.93 15.36
N GLN A 114 -0.43 19.54 14.13
CA GLN A 114 -0.11 20.25 12.89
C GLN A 114 1.40 20.45 12.65
N ASP A 115 2.25 19.68 13.33
CA ASP A 115 3.69 19.60 13.12
C ASP A 115 4.06 18.29 12.43
N PHE A 116 4.50 18.41 11.18
CA PHE A 116 4.78 17.26 10.32
C PHE A 116 6.27 16.93 10.21
N ALA A 117 7.14 17.62 10.94
CA ALA A 117 8.59 17.45 10.82
C ALA A 117 9.05 15.99 11.03
N LYS A 118 8.36 15.24 11.89
CA LYS A 118 8.68 13.84 12.20
C LYS A 118 8.23 12.81 11.17
N VAL A 119 7.48 13.23 10.15
CA VAL A 119 6.89 12.34 9.13
C VAL A 119 7.07 12.88 7.71
N ASP A 120 7.82 13.97 7.55
CA ASP A 120 7.96 14.70 6.29
C ASP A 120 8.87 14.05 5.24
N THR A 121 9.33 12.83 5.54
CA THR A 121 10.06 11.95 4.63
C THR A 121 9.32 10.62 4.37
N GLU A 122 8.22 10.34 5.08
CA GLU A 122 7.58 9.01 5.07
C GLU A 122 6.16 9.03 4.48
N ILE A 123 5.52 10.21 4.43
CA ILE A 123 4.11 10.35 4.06
C ILE A 123 3.97 11.22 2.80
N ASP A 124 3.53 10.62 1.69
CA ASP A 124 3.48 11.27 0.36
C ASP A 124 2.87 12.67 0.36
N TRP A 125 1.70 12.84 0.97
CA TRP A 125 1.02 14.15 0.96
C TRP A 125 1.78 15.19 1.80
N VAL A 126 2.49 14.76 2.85
CA VAL A 126 3.34 15.62 3.68
C VAL A 126 4.61 16.01 2.90
N ILE A 127 5.24 15.05 2.22
CA ILE A 127 6.41 15.28 1.36
C ILE A 127 6.04 16.30 0.27
N LYS A 128 4.92 16.08 -0.44
CA LYS A 128 4.41 17.01 -1.46
C LYS A 128 4.12 18.38 -0.87
N ARG A 129 3.45 18.45 0.28
CA ARG A 129 3.16 19.73 0.94
C ARG A 129 4.44 20.49 1.30
N LYS A 130 5.46 19.82 1.85
CA LYS A 130 6.77 20.43 2.17
C LYS A 130 7.46 20.96 0.91
N LEU A 131 7.37 20.21 -0.20
CA LEU A 131 7.87 20.65 -1.50
C LEU A 131 7.14 21.91 -1.99
N PHE A 132 5.81 21.91 -1.95
CA PHE A 132 5.01 23.06 -2.39
C PHE A 132 5.28 24.29 -1.54
N GLN A 133 5.27 24.14 -0.21
CA GLN A 133 5.58 25.24 0.72
C GLN A 133 6.93 25.88 0.39
N ARG A 134 7.96 25.07 0.12
CA ARG A 134 9.28 25.58 -0.29
C ARG A 134 9.24 26.42 -1.57
N TYR A 135 8.40 26.07 -2.55
CA TYR A 135 8.23 26.86 -3.77
C TYR A 135 7.43 28.13 -3.50
N GLN A 136 6.36 28.04 -2.72
CA GLN A 136 5.57 29.20 -2.30
C GLN A 136 6.42 30.22 -1.56
N ASP A 137 7.23 29.79 -0.58
CA ASP A 137 8.10 30.68 0.20
C ASP A 137 9.20 31.31 -0.67
N ARG A 138 9.80 30.52 -1.56
CA ARG A 138 10.94 30.98 -2.38
C ARG A 138 10.53 31.95 -3.48
N TYR A 139 9.36 31.75 -4.08
CA TYR A 139 8.93 32.48 -5.26
C TYR A 139 7.67 33.32 -5.03
N SER A 140 7.17 33.39 -3.79
CA SER A 140 5.93 34.07 -3.41
C SER A 140 4.74 33.64 -4.28
N MET A 141 4.59 32.33 -4.45
CA MET A 141 3.55 31.70 -5.28
C MET A 141 2.34 31.27 -4.44
N GLU A 142 1.16 31.36 -5.04
CA GLU A 142 -0.06 30.78 -4.50
C GLU A 142 -0.13 29.27 -4.79
N LEU A 143 -0.91 28.52 -4.00
CA LEU A 143 -1.10 27.09 -4.21
C LEU A 143 -1.78 26.79 -5.56
N SER A 144 -2.56 27.74 -6.07
CA SER A 144 -3.25 27.65 -7.37
C SER A 144 -2.35 27.93 -8.58
N ASP A 145 -1.07 28.27 -8.37
CA ASP A 145 -0.14 28.55 -9.46
C ASP A 145 0.04 27.31 -10.35
N PRO A 146 -0.01 27.43 -11.70
CA PRO A 146 0.20 26.32 -12.62
C PRO A 146 1.51 25.55 -12.39
N LYS A 147 2.54 26.21 -11.83
CA LYS A 147 3.81 25.58 -11.47
C LYS A 147 3.64 24.57 -10.34
N ILE A 148 2.79 24.84 -9.35
CA ILE A 148 2.47 23.89 -8.28
C ILE A 148 1.74 22.68 -8.86
N SER A 149 0.76 22.90 -9.74
CA SER A 149 0.07 21.80 -10.44
C SER A 149 1.02 20.94 -11.28
N GLN A 150 2.00 21.58 -11.95
CA GLN A 150 3.05 20.84 -12.66
C GLN A 150 3.90 20.00 -11.71
N LEU A 151 4.28 20.53 -10.55
CA LEU A 151 5.06 19.81 -9.54
C LEU A 151 4.27 18.63 -8.95
N ASP A 152 2.98 18.82 -8.68
CA ASP A 152 2.09 17.75 -8.21
C ASP A 152 2.06 16.58 -9.18
N LEU A 153 1.90 16.86 -10.48
CA LEU A 153 1.97 15.81 -11.51
C LEU A 153 3.37 15.18 -11.60
N ALA A 154 4.42 16.00 -11.60
CA ALA A 154 5.81 15.54 -11.75
C ALA A 154 6.32 14.74 -10.54
N TYR A 155 5.68 14.87 -9.37
CA TYR A 155 5.92 14.01 -8.20
C TYR A 155 5.70 12.54 -8.53
N HIS A 156 4.68 12.24 -9.35
CA HIS A 156 4.26 10.89 -9.69
C HIS A 156 4.94 10.33 -10.96
N ASP A 157 5.92 11.05 -11.53
CA ASP A 157 6.69 10.53 -12.66
C ASP A 157 7.67 9.45 -12.20
N ILE A 158 7.50 8.23 -12.72
CA ILE A 158 8.31 7.05 -12.36
C ILE A 158 9.67 6.99 -13.07
N LYS A 159 9.95 7.92 -14.00
CA LYS A 159 11.23 7.93 -14.72
C LYS A 159 12.37 8.32 -13.77
N ARG A 160 13.29 7.38 -13.52
CA ARG A 160 14.53 7.59 -12.76
C ARG A 160 15.32 8.78 -13.28
N GLY A 161 15.82 9.62 -12.38
CA GLY A 161 16.59 10.83 -12.68
C GLY A 161 15.76 12.02 -13.19
N ARG A 162 14.45 11.86 -13.40
CA ARG A 162 13.54 12.93 -13.85
C ARG A 162 12.41 13.18 -12.85
N GLY A 163 11.79 12.12 -12.35
CA GLY A 163 10.68 12.19 -11.42
C GLY A 163 11.03 12.95 -10.15
N VAL A 164 10.15 13.85 -9.72
CA VAL A 164 10.42 14.69 -8.55
C VAL A 164 10.59 13.83 -7.30
N PHE A 165 9.79 12.78 -7.12
CA PHE A 165 9.97 11.85 -5.99
C PHE A 165 11.32 11.13 -6.03
N ASP A 166 11.75 10.61 -7.19
CA ASP A 166 13.06 9.95 -7.34
C ASP A 166 14.21 10.90 -6.95
N LEU A 167 14.12 12.17 -7.35
CA LEU A 167 15.10 13.20 -6.97
C LEU A 167 15.09 13.52 -5.47
N LEU A 168 13.92 13.51 -4.83
CA LEU A 168 13.80 13.69 -3.38
C LEU A 168 14.40 12.50 -2.62
N GLN A 169 14.08 11.28 -3.03
CA GLN A 169 14.61 10.05 -2.47
C GLN A 169 16.14 9.99 -2.55
N ARG A 170 16.74 10.30 -3.71
CA ARG A 170 18.21 10.37 -3.88
C ARG A 170 18.90 11.39 -2.97
N LYS A 171 18.17 12.41 -2.52
CA LYS A 171 18.66 13.44 -1.60
C LYS A 171 18.41 13.10 -0.13
N GLY A 172 17.90 11.91 0.17
CA GLY A 172 17.53 11.51 1.54
C GLY A 172 16.31 12.26 2.08
N LEU A 173 15.48 12.83 1.20
CA LEU A 173 14.25 13.54 1.57
C LEU A 173 13.00 12.66 1.47
N ALA A 174 13.18 11.37 1.19
CA ALA A 174 12.14 10.36 1.27
C ALA A 174 12.75 9.06 1.82
N THR A 175 12.08 8.46 2.80
CA THR A 175 12.52 7.26 3.52
C THR A 175 12.33 6.01 2.67
N ARG A 176 13.27 5.08 2.80
CA ARG A 176 13.25 3.75 2.19
C ARG A 176 12.80 2.72 3.23
N VAL A 177 12.03 1.73 2.78
CA VAL A 177 11.64 0.52 3.54
C VAL A 177 12.33 -0.71 2.98
N THR A 178 12.67 -0.70 1.69
CA THR A 178 13.38 -1.80 1.00
C THR A 178 14.60 -1.23 0.26
N THR A 179 15.37 -2.13 -0.34
CA THR A 179 16.62 -1.82 -1.03
C THR A 179 16.43 -1.79 -2.55
N ASP A 180 17.35 -1.15 -3.28
CA ASP A 180 17.28 -1.16 -4.75
C ASP A 180 17.56 -2.57 -5.29
N GLU A 181 18.40 -3.34 -4.61
CA GLU A 181 18.73 -4.73 -4.93
C GLU A 181 17.50 -5.66 -4.81
N GLU A 182 16.71 -5.51 -3.75
CA GLU A 182 15.46 -6.28 -3.58
C GLU A 182 14.42 -5.92 -4.65
N ILE A 183 14.32 -4.63 -5.00
CA ILE A 183 13.43 -4.16 -6.07
C ILE A 183 13.86 -4.72 -7.41
N GLU A 184 15.16 -4.67 -7.74
CA GLU A 184 15.69 -5.18 -9.00
C GLU A 184 15.48 -6.69 -9.11
N ALA A 185 15.76 -7.45 -8.05
CA ALA A 185 15.51 -8.89 -8.02
C ALA A 185 14.01 -9.22 -8.25
N ALA A 186 13.09 -8.41 -7.71
CA ALA A 186 11.66 -8.62 -7.84
C ALA A 186 11.09 -8.34 -9.25
N VAL A 187 11.87 -7.72 -10.14
CA VAL A 187 11.48 -7.54 -11.55
C VAL A 187 11.39 -8.90 -12.26
N ASP A 188 12.37 -9.77 -12.02
CA ASP A 188 12.49 -11.06 -12.71
C ASP A 188 12.07 -12.25 -11.83
N THR A 189 12.18 -12.10 -10.50
CA THR A 189 11.92 -13.20 -9.56
C THR A 189 10.58 -13.02 -8.85
N PRO A 190 9.60 -13.93 -9.05
CA PRO A 190 8.32 -13.85 -8.35
C PRO A 190 8.46 -14.16 -6.85
N PRO A 191 7.47 -13.80 -6.01
CA PRO A 191 7.45 -14.16 -4.60
C PRO A 191 7.52 -15.68 -4.38
N GLN A 192 8.54 -16.13 -3.65
CA GLN A 192 8.86 -17.55 -3.45
C GLN A 192 7.92 -18.29 -2.47
N THR A 193 7.09 -17.54 -1.75
CA THR A 193 6.20 -18.02 -0.69
C THR A 193 4.76 -18.24 -1.14
N THR A 194 4.43 -17.96 -2.40
CA THR A 194 3.06 -18.05 -2.93
C THR A 194 3.01 -18.82 -4.24
N ARG A 195 1.80 -19.08 -4.74
CA ARG A 195 1.61 -19.68 -6.07
C ARG A 195 2.20 -18.86 -7.23
N ALA A 196 2.59 -17.60 -7.00
CA ALA A 196 3.28 -16.80 -8.01
C ALA A 196 4.61 -17.45 -8.43
N LYS A 197 5.29 -18.14 -7.51
CA LYS A 197 6.48 -18.96 -7.81
C LYS A 197 6.20 -19.98 -8.91
N LEU A 198 5.18 -20.81 -8.71
CA LEU A 198 4.75 -21.85 -9.66
C LEU A 198 4.44 -21.26 -11.04
N ARG A 199 3.81 -20.09 -11.06
CA ARG A 199 3.47 -19.39 -12.30
C ARG A 199 4.73 -18.90 -13.03
N GLY A 200 5.65 -18.27 -12.32
CA GLY A 200 6.89 -17.75 -12.90
C GLY A 200 7.77 -18.88 -13.45
N GLU A 201 8.00 -19.94 -12.66
CA GLU A 201 8.77 -21.12 -13.10
C GLU A 201 8.19 -21.75 -14.37
N PHE A 202 6.86 -21.87 -14.46
CA PHE A 202 6.18 -22.38 -15.65
C PHE A 202 6.37 -21.47 -16.86
N ILE A 203 6.22 -20.14 -16.70
CA ILE A 203 6.38 -19.17 -17.80
C ILE A 203 7.82 -19.21 -18.32
N SER A 204 8.81 -19.16 -17.44
CA SER A 204 10.23 -19.21 -17.81
C SER A 204 10.56 -20.48 -18.59
N ALA A 205 10.16 -21.65 -18.07
CA ALA A 205 10.43 -22.92 -18.74
C ALA A 205 9.74 -23.03 -20.11
N ALA A 206 8.50 -22.55 -20.23
CA ALA A 206 7.78 -22.58 -21.51
C ALA A 206 8.41 -21.64 -22.55
N GLN A 207 8.91 -20.47 -22.13
CA GLN A 207 9.63 -19.54 -23.00
C GLN A 207 10.98 -20.12 -23.46
N GLU A 208 11.75 -20.71 -22.55
CA GLU A 208 13.03 -21.37 -22.86
C GLU A 208 12.85 -22.54 -23.85
N ALA A 209 11.77 -23.31 -23.69
CA ALA A 209 11.42 -24.41 -24.60
C ALA A 209 10.73 -23.96 -25.89
N GLY A 210 10.46 -22.66 -26.08
CA GLY A 210 9.78 -22.11 -27.26
C GLY A 210 8.35 -22.65 -27.46
N ARG A 211 7.64 -22.95 -26.35
CA ARG A 211 6.29 -23.55 -26.38
C ARG A 211 5.22 -22.48 -26.23
N ASP A 212 4.09 -22.66 -26.92
CA ASP A 212 2.93 -21.80 -26.75
C ASP A 212 2.16 -22.16 -25.48
N PHE A 213 1.86 -21.15 -24.65
CA PHE A 213 1.18 -21.34 -23.38
C PHE A 213 0.11 -20.28 -23.10
N THR A 214 -0.82 -20.61 -22.20
CA THR A 214 -1.82 -19.69 -21.66
C THR A 214 -1.82 -19.78 -20.14
N VAL A 215 -1.74 -18.63 -19.48
CA VAL A 215 -1.65 -18.52 -18.02
C VAL A 215 -2.64 -17.50 -17.49
N ASP A 216 -3.22 -17.81 -16.33
CA ASP A 216 -4.06 -16.92 -15.52
C ASP A 216 -3.69 -17.08 -14.02
N TRP A 217 -4.38 -16.40 -13.12
CA TRP A 217 -4.18 -16.49 -11.67
C TRP A 217 -4.21 -17.92 -11.13
N VAL A 218 -5.05 -18.78 -11.71
CA VAL A 218 -5.33 -20.15 -11.23
C VAL A 218 -4.95 -21.23 -12.25
N HIS A 219 -4.74 -20.91 -13.53
CA HIS A 219 -4.58 -21.89 -14.60
C HIS A 219 -3.22 -21.75 -15.27
N LEU A 220 -2.52 -22.87 -15.48
CA LEU A 220 -1.31 -22.99 -16.30
C LEU A 220 -1.58 -24.01 -17.40
N LYS A 221 -1.44 -23.63 -18.67
CA LYS A 221 -1.80 -24.48 -19.83
C LYS A 221 -0.74 -24.40 -20.92
N LEU A 222 -0.36 -25.56 -21.48
CA LEU A 222 0.34 -25.65 -22.77
C LEU A 222 -0.69 -25.78 -23.91
N ASN A 223 -0.50 -25.03 -24.99
CA ASN A 223 -1.49 -24.91 -26.07
C ASN A 223 -1.32 -25.94 -27.19
N ASP A 224 -0.11 -26.47 -27.36
CA ASP A 224 0.27 -27.44 -28.39
C ASP A 224 -0.13 -28.89 -28.07
N GLN A 225 -0.56 -29.18 -26.84
CA GLN A 225 -1.04 -30.49 -26.43
C GLN A 225 -2.43 -30.37 -25.83
N ALA A 226 -3.38 -31.11 -26.40
CA ALA A 226 -4.70 -31.25 -25.80
C ALA A 226 -4.55 -31.85 -24.39
N GLN A 227 -5.15 -31.17 -23.39
CA GLN A 227 -5.34 -31.63 -22.00
C GLN A 227 -4.20 -31.45 -20.97
N ARG A 228 -3.16 -30.64 -21.21
CA ARG A 228 -2.16 -30.31 -20.17
C ARG A 228 -2.43 -28.97 -19.48
N THR A 229 -3.48 -28.92 -18.67
CA THR A 229 -3.82 -27.78 -17.79
C THR A 229 -3.65 -28.15 -16.32
N VAL A 230 -2.92 -27.32 -15.55
CA VAL A 230 -2.78 -27.46 -14.10
C VAL A 230 -3.48 -26.32 -13.38
N LEU A 231 -4.25 -26.67 -12.35
CA LEU A 231 -5.01 -25.74 -11.51
C LEU A 231 -4.29 -25.43 -10.18
N CYS A 232 -3.87 -24.18 -10.02
CA CYS A 232 -3.22 -23.62 -8.83
C CYS A 232 -4.25 -22.82 -7.97
N LYS A 233 -5.25 -23.52 -7.42
CA LYS A 233 -6.36 -22.91 -6.68
C LYS A 233 -5.93 -22.29 -5.34
N ASP A 234 -5.00 -22.95 -4.65
CA ASP A 234 -4.47 -22.49 -3.37
C ASP A 234 -3.45 -21.36 -3.58
N PRO A 235 -3.71 -20.13 -3.11
CA PRO A 235 -2.79 -19.01 -3.27
C PRO A 235 -1.51 -19.14 -2.43
N PHE A 236 -1.53 -19.91 -1.35
CA PHE A 236 -0.41 -20.06 -0.40
C PHE A 236 0.57 -21.15 -0.80
N ARG A 237 0.17 -22.04 -1.72
CA ARG A 237 1.01 -23.14 -2.17
C ARG A 237 2.04 -22.67 -3.20
N SER A 238 3.33 -22.74 -2.83
CA SER A 238 4.45 -22.41 -3.72
C SER A 238 5.17 -23.62 -4.32
N VAL A 239 4.76 -24.85 -3.97
CA VAL A 239 5.32 -26.11 -4.51
C VAL A 239 4.21 -27.05 -4.95
N ASP A 240 4.18 -27.49 -6.21
CA ASP A 240 3.17 -28.42 -6.73
C ASP A 240 3.78 -29.42 -7.75
N GLU A 241 3.72 -30.71 -7.42
CA GLU A 241 4.24 -31.80 -8.25
C GLU A 241 3.57 -31.92 -9.63
N ARG A 242 2.35 -31.40 -9.78
CA ARG A 242 1.68 -31.36 -11.09
C ARG A 242 2.30 -30.30 -11.99
N VAL A 243 2.70 -29.16 -11.42
CA VAL A 243 3.41 -28.09 -12.15
C VAL A 243 4.80 -28.55 -12.53
N LYS A 244 5.54 -29.19 -11.61
CA LYS A 244 6.86 -29.77 -11.91
C LYS A 244 6.79 -30.78 -13.06
N ARG A 245 5.82 -31.70 -13.04
CA ARG A 245 5.60 -32.65 -14.14
C ARG A 245 5.24 -31.98 -15.45
N LEU A 246 4.48 -30.88 -15.41
CA LEU A 246 4.15 -30.10 -16.60
C LEU A 246 5.40 -29.44 -17.19
N ILE A 247 6.23 -28.81 -16.36
CA ILE A 247 7.50 -28.20 -16.77
C ILE A 247 8.45 -29.25 -17.34
N ALA A 248 8.64 -30.38 -16.65
CA ALA A 248 9.52 -31.47 -17.10
C ALA A 248 9.08 -32.15 -18.40
N SER A 249 7.92 -31.78 -18.93
CA SER A 249 7.32 -32.39 -20.12
C SER A 249 7.36 -31.49 -21.36
N MET A 250 7.92 -30.30 -21.22
CA MET A 250 8.23 -29.33 -22.29
C MET A 250 9.54 -29.71 -22.97
#